data_AF-A0A8J7JAI4-F1
#
_entry.id   AF-A0A8J7JAI4-F1
#
_cell.length_a   1.000
_cell.length_b   1.000
_cell.length_c   1.000
_cell.angle_alpha   90.00
_cell.angle_beta   90.00
_cell.angle_gamma   90.00
#
_symmetry.space_group_name_H-M   'P 1'
#
loop_
_entity.id
_entity.type
_entity.pdbx_description
1 polymer ?
#
loop_
_entity_poly.entity_id
_entity_poly.type
_entity_poly.pdbx_seq_one_letter_code
_entity_poly.pdbx_strand_id
1 'polypeptide(L)'
;RLPIPPSPLSSPTERYQLEMAFSRGLHTGWFEGIDNQTLVHARFGKKRGVYLGSIIRVTEEAVFLKAQAPIKAGDGVVFDNGHPGEQEQGGRVYRVDVIGPETRLEFGREALNLRHIHAGDRLWKTSDPALDKALRQTYSGDQPKFTRPIAIAVHGTVGQAMVAIARDSQGHIAQATSAMPLAEAHSKPLTDDRLRQQLGRLGNTPFHLESLVNHLAGQVMLPISELNRLRRELVADLEVLRLRPRLWQLNPGASLGAILPRAAHPSPQAPQAPRLPGSPIPHLHTLVRNRSQLTTATQAGIETIYCEFENPATYRETVAWFRANRPSDAQTIWLAPPRITKPLENYILDQVKRAQADGYLVRNYDHLAYFAGLPCIGDFSLNVANGLTADYFLRRYGLQRVTASYDLNADQLVDLLQSASPEGFEITLHQHMPMFHMEHCVFCAFLSEGKDFRDCGRPCESQQVTLRDRVGTEHILLADAGCRNTVFNGVAQTGAEYAPRLMQAGARHFRLEFLDETPEQVTRAIAQYRQLLAGDITGNQLWRTLQVQSKLGVTRGPLDVKHGPRGSVN
;
A
#
# COMPACT_ATOMS: atom_id res chain seq x y z
N ARG A 1 -29.64 -3.10 12.07
CA ARG A 1 -28.17 -3.20 12.27
C ARG A 1 -27.98 -3.87 13.62
N LEU A 2 -27.37 -5.06 13.67
CA LEU A 2 -26.96 -5.64 14.95
C LEU A 2 -26.08 -4.61 15.68
N PRO A 3 -26.21 -4.43 17.00
CA PRO A 3 -25.28 -3.57 17.73
C PRO A 3 -23.87 -4.09 17.46
N ILE A 4 -23.00 -3.19 16.99
CA ILE A 4 -21.58 -3.47 16.92
C ILE A 4 -21.17 -3.83 18.35
N PRO A 5 -20.60 -5.01 18.61
CA PRO A 5 -20.17 -5.35 19.96
C PRO A 5 -19.21 -4.26 20.48
N PRO A 6 -19.23 -3.94 21.78
CA PRO A 6 -18.25 -3.03 22.35
C PRO A 6 -16.85 -3.50 21.97
N SER A 7 -15.97 -2.54 21.63
CA SER A 7 -14.59 -2.79 21.17
C SER A 7 -13.92 -3.90 22.00
N PRO A 8 -13.24 -4.87 21.36
CA PRO A 8 -12.59 -6.00 22.04
C PRO A 8 -11.40 -5.62 22.94
N LEU A 9 -11.14 -4.33 23.20
CA LEU A 9 -10.14 -3.85 24.16
C LEU A 9 -10.65 -3.91 25.61
N SER A 10 -11.40 -4.95 25.98
CA SER A 10 -12.18 -4.97 27.22
C SER A 10 -11.37 -5.26 28.48
N SER A 11 -10.14 -5.82 28.38
CA SER A 11 -9.25 -5.97 29.54
C SER A 11 -8.08 -4.97 29.54
N PRO A 12 -7.73 -4.39 30.71
CA PRO A 12 -6.51 -3.59 30.87
C PRO A 12 -5.23 -4.31 30.41
N THR A 13 -5.21 -5.64 30.53
CA THR A 13 -4.08 -6.49 30.11
C THR A 13 -3.91 -6.52 28.59
N GLU A 14 -4.99 -6.70 27.82
CA GLU A 14 -4.91 -6.69 26.36
C GLU A 14 -4.50 -5.31 25.84
N ARG A 15 -5.06 -4.24 26.42
CA ARG A 15 -4.67 -2.88 26.09
C ARG A 15 -3.16 -2.66 26.29
N TYR A 16 -2.65 -3.07 27.44
CA TYR A 16 -1.21 -3.02 27.74
C TYR A 16 -0.38 -3.81 26.71
N GLN A 17 -0.78 -5.05 26.39
CA GLN A 17 -0.06 -5.88 25.43
C GLN A 17 -0.02 -5.24 24.03
N LEU A 18 -1.12 -4.63 23.59
CA LEU A 18 -1.20 -3.93 22.31
C LEU A 18 -0.33 -2.67 22.30
N GLU A 19 -0.39 -1.86 23.35
CA GLU A 19 0.49 -0.70 23.50
C GLU A 19 1.97 -1.10 23.49
N MET A 20 2.30 -2.24 24.11
CA MET A 20 3.66 -2.75 24.18
C MET A 20 4.17 -3.43 22.91
N ALA A 21 3.31 -3.94 22.02
CA ALA A 21 3.75 -4.53 20.76
C ALA A 21 4.32 -3.45 19.82
N PHE A 22 3.45 -2.56 19.34
CA PHE A 22 3.81 -1.34 18.63
C PHE A 22 2.65 -0.36 18.67
N SER A 23 2.81 0.75 19.40
CA SER A 23 1.83 1.84 19.40
C SER A 23 2.51 3.20 19.42
N ARG A 24 1.79 4.20 18.94
CA ARG A 24 2.09 5.64 19.13
C ARG A 24 0.98 6.30 19.95
N GLY A 25 0.33 5.51 20.81
CA GLY A 25 -1.02 5.76 21.31
C GLY A 25 -2.05 4.88 20.58
N LEU A 26 -3.02 4.35 21.31
CA LEU A 26 -4.16 3.63 20.74
C LEU A 26 -5.31 4.61 20.47
N HIS A 27 -5.83 4.59 19.25
CA HIS A 27 -7.00 5.35 18.83
C HIS A 27 -7.96 4.42 18.07
N THR A 28 -9.24 4.77 18.02
CA THR A 28 -10.24 4.06 17.18
C THR A 28 -10.02 4.30 15.69
N GLY A 29 -9.00 5.07 15.32
CA GLY A 29 -8.72 5.46 13.95
C GLY A 29 -9.95 6.16 13.35
N TRP A 30 -10.46 5.60 12.26
CA TRP A 30 -11.61 6.11 11.51
C TRP A 30 -12.93 5.40 11.85
N PHE A 31 -12.93 4.42 12.76
CA PHE A 31 -14.12 3.60 13.04
C PHE A 31 -15.28 4.39 13.65
N GLU A 32 -14.99 5.49 14.36
CA GLU A 32 -15.99 6.39 14.95
C GLU A 32 -16.28 7.63 14.09
N GLY A 33 -15.71 7.68 12.88
CA GLY A 33 -15.80 8.83 11.99
C GLY A 33 -14.49 9.62 11.89
N ILE A 34 -14.56 10.76 11.22
CA ILE A 34 -13.43 11.68 11.02
C ILE A 34 -13.40 12.64 12.20
N ASP A 35 -12.30 12.63 12.95
CA ASP A 35 -11.95 13.66 13.92
C ASP A 35 -10.45 13.94 13.81
N ASN A 36 -10.12 14.98 13.05
CA ASN A 36 -8.73 15.34 12.78
C ASN A 36 -7.99 15.88 14.01
N GLN A 37 -8.70 16.28 15.07
CA GLN A 37 -8.08 16.79 16.30
C GLN A 37 -7.50 15.68 17.16
N THR A 38 -8.06 14.47 17.06
CA THR A 38 -7.72 13.35 17.96
C THR A 38 -7.03 12.18 17.27
N LEU A 39 -7.22 12.05 15.95
CA LEU A 39 -6.73 10.91 15.17
C LEU A 39 -5.21 10.75 15.20
N VAL A 40 -4.47 11.84 15.00
CA VAL A 40 -3.01 11.82 14.94
C VAL A 40 -2.46 12.83 15.94
N HIS A 41 -1.90 12.34 17.04
CA HIS A 41 -1.27 13.21 18.03
C HIS A 41 -0.07 14.00 17.48
N ALA A 42 0.56 13.50 16.40
CA ALA A 42 1.72 14.08 15.72
C ALA A 42 2.94 14.41 16.61
N ARG A 43 2.96 13.95 17.86
CA ARG A 43 4.09 14.19 18.77
C ARG A 43 5.28 13.30 18.45
N PHE A 44 5.11 12.08 17.95
CA PHE A 44 6.24 11.15 17.80
C PHE A 44 6.15 10.31 16.54
N GLY A 45 7.28 10.15 15.83
CA GLY A 45 7.40 9.27 14.66
C GLY A 45 7.75 7.81 14.98
N LYS A 46 8.12 7.49 16.23
CA LYS A 46 8.56 6.16 16.66
C LYS A 46 7.54 5.51 17.61
N LYS A 47 7.70 4.20 17.87
CA LYS A 47 6.96 3.49 18.92
C LYS A 47 7.12 4.25 20.24
N ARG A 48 6.01 4.52 20.92
CA ARG A 48 5.98 5.21 22.21
C ARG A 48 5.75 4.24 23.37
N GLY A 49 4.92 3.22 23.18
CA GLY A 49 4.61 2.22 24.20
C GLY A 49 3.60 2.71 25.23
N VAL A 50 3.72 2.28 26.48
CA VAL A 50 2.74 2.54 27.56
C VAL A 50 3.17 3.74 28.40
N TYR A 51 2.24 4.64 28.71
CA TYR A 51 2.51 5.77 29.61
C TYR A 51 2.69 5.28 31.05
N LEU A 52 3.82 5.62 31.69
CA LEU A 52 4.09 5.26 33.08
C LEU A 52 3.72 6.38 34.06
N GLY A 53 3.76 7.64 33.64
CA GLY A 53 3.48 8.79 34.51
C GLY A 53 4.45 9.95 34.31
N SER A 54 4.25 11.01 35.07
CA SER A 54 5.15 12.16 35.13
C SER A 54 6.17 12.00 36.25
N ILE A 55 7.40 12.46 35.99
CA ILE A 55 8.47 12.48 36.98
C ILE A 55 8.12 13.48 38.08
N ILE A 56 8.18 13.05 39.33
CA ILE A 56 7.90 13.87 40.52
C ILE A 56 9.19 14.53 40.99
N ARG A 57 10.29 13.77 41.02
CA ARG A 57 11.61 14.26 41.40
C ARG A 57 12.70 13.32 40.87
N VAL A 58 13.91 13.87 40.76
CA VAL A 58 15.12 13.19 40.30
C VAL A 58 16.21 13.38 41.35
N THR A 59 16.95 12.33 41.66
CA THR A 59 18.19 12.37 42.45
C THR A 59 19.37 11.98 41.57
N GLU A 60 20.59 12.00 42.10
CA GLU A 60 21.78 11.59 41.33
C GLU A 60 21.75 10.13 40.89
N GLU A 61 20.96 9.28 41.56
CA GLU A 61 20.94 7.83 41.34
C GLU A 61 19.58 7.30 40.84
N ALA A 62 18.49 8.05 41.02
CA ALA A 62 17.15 7.52 40.80
C ALA A 62 16.14 8.57 40.34
N VAL A 63 15.08 8.07 39.71
CA VAL A 63 13.91 8.84 39.29
C VAL A 63 12.69 8.36 40.05
N PHE A 64 11.82 9.29 40.45
CA PHE A 64 10.61 9.00 41.22
C PHE A 64 9.36 9.42 40.44
N LEU A 65 8.35 8.55 40.38
CA LEU A 65 7.06 8.81 39.74
C LEU A 65 5.93 8.07 40.46
N LYS A 66 4.69 8.48 40.22
CA LYS A 66 3.50 7.66 40.51
C LYS A 66 3.19 6.80 39.29
N ALA A 67 3.63 5.54 39.31
CA ALA A 67 3.46 4.64 38.17
C ALA A 67 1.98 4.34 37.90
N GLN A 68 1.54 4.58 36.67
CA GLN A 68 0.17 4.33 36.19
C GLN A 68 0.03 2.98 35.47
N ALA A 69 1.15 2.31 35.19
CA ALA A 69 1.19 1.00 34.58
C ALA A 69 2.34 0.15 35.17
N PRO A 70 2.28 -1.19 35.06
CA PRO A 70 3.30 -2.08 35.63
C PRO A 70 4.70 -1.86 35.04
N ILE A 71 5.68 -1.70 35.92
CA ILE A 71 7.11 -1.54 35.61
C ILE A 71 7.94 -2.49 36.48
N LYS A 72 8.92 -3.15 35.88
CA LYS A 72 9.84 -4.07 36.56
C LYS A 72 11.27 -3.90 36.05
N ALA A 73 12.23 -4.44 36.81
CA ALA A 73 13.62 -4.49 36.36
C ALA A 73 13.76 -5.19 35.00
N GLY A 74 14.60 -4.66 34.13
CA GLY A 74 14.84 -5.12 32.76
C GLY A 74 13.99 -4.43 31.70
N ASP A 75 12.87 -3.78 32.08
CA ASP A 75 12.02 -3.05 31.15
C ASP A 75 12.75 -1.85 30.53
N GLY A 76 12.46 -1.56 29.27
CA GLY A 76 12.98 -0.38 28.58
C GLY A 76 12.04 0.82 28.75
N VAL A 77 12.60 1.99 29.02
CA VAL A 77 11.84 3.24 29.15
C VAL A 77 12.47 4.38 28.36
N VAL A 78 11.69 5.41 28.03
CA VAL A 78 12.15 6.65 27.41
C VAL A 78 11.51 7.86 28.10
N PHE A 79 12.31 8.91 28.27
CA PHE A 79 11.92 10.18 28.85
C PHE A 79 11.51 11.15 27.75
N ASP A 80 10.36 11.80 27.94
CA ASP A 80 9.74 12.76 27.04
C ASP A 80 9.64 14.11 27.75
N ASN A 81 10.56 15.01 27.39
CA ASN A 81 10.67 16.38 27.90
C ASN A 81 9.69 17.36 27.21
N GLY A 82 8.80 16.88 26.33
CA GLY A 82 7.89 17.73 25.57
C GLY A 82 8.45 18.32 24.28
N HIS A 83 9.71 18.05 23.92
CA HIS A 83 10.36 18.51 22.70
C HIS A 83 10.63 17.34 21.73
N PRO A 84 9.61 16.90 20.97
CA PRO A 84 9.70 15.69 20.16
C PRO A 84 10.69 15.74 18.97
N GLY A 85 11.18 16.93 18.63
CA GLY A 85 12.23 17.11 17.61
C GLY A 85 13.64 16.87 18.13
N GLU A 86 13.82 16.77 19.45
CA GLU A 86 15.12 16.56 20.09
C GLU A 86 15.40 15.07 20.34
N GLN A 87 16.66 14.74 20.64
CA GLN A 87 17.00 13.37 21.03
C GLN A 87 16.49 13.07 22.43
N GLU A 88 15.57 12.11 22.52
CA GLU A 88 15.07 11.59 23.79
C GLU A 88 16.06 10.61 24.41
N GLN A 89 16.21 10.67 25.74
CA GLN A 89 17.00 9.70 26.49
C GLN A 89 16.15 8.50 26.89
N GLY A 90 16.71 7.30 26.79
CA GLY A 90 16.03 6.07 27.19
C GLY A 90 17.01 4.99 27.61
N GLY A 91 16.57 4.09 28.46
CA GLY A 91 17.43 3.10 29.10
C GLY A 91 16.64 1.93 29.67
N ARG A 92 17.36 0.91 30.14
CA ARG A 92 16.75 -0.19 30.87
C ARG A 92 16.71 0.11 32.35
N VAL A 93 15.56 -0.15 32.97
CA VAL A 93 15.40 -0.05 34.42
C VAL A 93 16.21 -1.16 35.07
N TYR A 94 17.14 -0.80 35.96
CA TYR A 94 17.97 -1.74 36.69
C TYR A 94 17.27 -2.25 37.95
N ARG A 95 16.64 -1.34 38.69
CA ARG A 95 15.93 -1.65 39.94
C ARG A 95 14.65 -0.84 40.05
N VAL A 96 13.63 -1.46 40.65
CA VAL A 96 12.33 -0.85 40.96
C VAL A 96 12.05 -1.05 42.44
N ASP A 97 11.86 0.03 43.19
CA ASP A 97 11.39 -0.01 44.58
C ASP A 97 10.08 0.79 44.70
N VAL A 98 9.08 0.27 45.40
CA VAL A 98 7.83 1.00 45.69
C VAL A 98 7.92 1.57 47.10
N ILE A 99 7.85 2.90 47.22
CA ILE A 99 7.99 3.65 48.48
C ILE A 99 6.70 4.45 48.69
N GLY A 100 5.76 3.89 49.44
CA GLY A 100 4.43 4.47 49.59
C GLY A 100 3.71 4.57 48.23
N PRO A 101 3.23 5.76 47.82
CA PRO A 101 2.61 5.94 46.50
C PRO A 101 3.64 6.15 45.36
N GLU A 102 4.93 6.31 45.67
CA GLU A 102 5.98 6.55 44.68
C GLU A 102 6.64 5.25 44.23
N THR A 103 7.01 5.20 42.96
CA THR A 103 7.89 4.19 42.38
C THR A 103 9.25 4.83 42.15
N ARG A 104 10.30 4.24 42.71
CA ARG A 104 11.70 4.62 42.54
C ARG A 104 12.31 3.72 41.46
N LEU A 105 12.88 4.35 40.43
CA LEU A 105 13.56 3.67 39.33
C LEU A 105 15.05 4.01 39.35
N GLU A 106 15.90 2.99 39.42
CA GLU A 106 17.35 3.13 39.22
C GLU A 106 17.75 2.61 37.84
N PHE A 107 18.82 3.18 37.29
CA PHE A 107 19.36 2.84 35.98
C PHE A 107 20.82 2.41 36.10
N GLY A 108 21.33 1.70 35.09
CA GLY A 108 22.74 1.33 35.04
C GLY A 108 23.66 2.56 35.07
N ARG A 109 24.87 2.41 35.62
CA ARG A 109 25.87 3.49 35.61
C ARG A 109 26.15 3.94 34.18
N GLU A 110 26.14 5.25 33.95
CA GLU A 110 26.35 5.89 32.65
C GLU A 110 25.31 5.54 31.57
N ALA A 111 24.24 4.82 31.90
CA ALA A 111 23.20 4.47 30.93
C ALA A 111 22.32 5.68 30.55
N LEU A 112 22.20 6.67 31.44
CA LEU A 112 21.40 7.87 31.28
C LEU A 112 22.10 9.07 31.94
N ASN A 113 21.93 10.26 31.36
CA ASN A 113 22.31 11.49 32.03
C ASN A 113 21.10 12.05 32.79
N LEU A 114 20.98 11.70 34.07
CA LEU A 114 19.87 12.12 34.95
C LEU A 114 19.81 13.64 35.17
N ARG A 115 20.89 14.38 34.91
CA ARG A 115 20.90 15.85 35.03
C ARG A 115 20.04 16.56 33.99
N HIS A 116 19.73 15.88 32.89
CA HIS A 116 18.88 16.38 31.81
C HIS A 116 17.42 15.88 31.94
N ILE A 117 17.08 15.26 33.07
CA ILE A 117 15.71 14.81 33.37
C ILE A 117 15.19 15.66 34.51
N HIS A 118 13.98 16.18 34.35
CA HIS A 118 13.38 17.14 35.27
C HIS A 118 12.04 16.63 35.80
N ALA A 119 11.62 17.19 36.95
CA ALA A 119 10.26 17.01 37.42
C ALA A 119 9.28 17.57 36.38
N GLY A 120 8.21 16.83 36.08
CA GLY A 120 7.26 17.12 35.02
C GLY A 120 7.49 16.34 33.73
N ASP A 121 8.71 15.85 33.49
CA ASP A 121 9.00 15.00 32.32
C ASP A 121 8.12 13.76 32.31
N ARG A 122 7.77 13.28 31.12
CA ARG A 122 6.89 12.12 30.96
C ARG A 122 7.72 10.86 30.75
N LEU A 123 7.34 9.77 31.40
CA LEU A 123 8.02 8.48 31.26
C LEU A 123 7.13 7.50 30.50
N TRP A 124 7.72 6.82 29.54
CA TRP A 124 7.05 5.82 28.71
C TRP A 124 7.80 4.50 28.75
N LYS A 125 7.08 3.39 28.88
CA LYS A 125 7.61 2.02 28.78
C LYS A 125 7.62 1.57 27.32
N THR A 126 8.80 1.30 26.78
CA THR A 126 9.01 1.00 25.34
C THR A 126 9.31 -0.48 25.07
N SER A 127 9.75 -1.24 26.08
CA SER A 127 10.05 -2.67 25.98
C SER A 127 9.72 -3.42 27.27
N ASP A 128 9.16 -4.63 27.13
CA ASP A 128 8.96 -5.62 28.21
C ASP A 128 9.52 -6.97 27.73
N PRO A 129 10.76 -7.34 28.12
CA PRO A 129 11.40 -8.56 27.64
C PRO A 129 10.62 -9.85 27.96
N ALA A 130 9.83 -9.87 29.03
CA ALA A 130 9.03 -11.04 29.38
C ALA A 130 7.84 -11.20 28.42
N LEU A 131 7.18 -10.09 28.09
CA LEU A 131 6.13 -10.08 27.06
C LEU A 131 6.71 -10.44 25.69
N ASP A 132 7.86 -9.87 25.32
CA ASP A 132 8.55 -10.18 24.06
C ASP A 132 8.87 -11.67 23.96
N LYS A 133 9.33 -12.28 25.07
CA LYS A 133 9.59 -13.73 25.14
C LYS A 133 8.31 -14.56 24.98
N ALA A 134 7.22 -14.18 25.65
CA ALA A 134 5.93 -14.86 25.53
C ALA A 134 5.38 -14.76 24.09
N LEU A 135 5.46 -13.58 23.47
CA LEU A 135 5.05 -13.36 22.08
C LEU A 135 5.89 -14.21 21.11
N ARG A 136 7.23 -14.25 21.29
CA ARG A 136 8.13 -15.12 20.52
C ARG A 136 7.72 -16.58 20.60
N GLN A 137 7.45 -17.08 21.80
CA GLN A 137 6.99 -18.47 21.99
C GLN A 137 5.72 -18.78 21.22
N THR A 138 4.88 -17.79 20.92
CA THR A 138 3.72 -18.05 20.08
C THR A 138 4.15 -18.44 18.67
N TYR A 139 5.10 -17.78 18.01
CA TYR A 139 5.45 -18.08 16.61
C TYR A 139 6.76 -18.85 16.44
N SER A 140 7.40 -19.24 17.54
CA SER A 140 8.58 -20.09 17.55
C SER A 140 8.21 -21.57 17.51
N GLY A 141 8.92 -22.34 16.68
CA GLY A 141 8.77 -23.78 16.53
C GLY A 141 7.74 -24.20 15.48
N ASP A 142 7.74 -25.48 15.14
CA ASP A 142 6.91 -26.03 14.06
C ASP A 142 5.55 -26.57 14.56
N GLN A 143 5.12 -26.17 15.76
CA GLN A 143 3.84 -26.62 16.30
C GLN A 143 2.67 -26.04 15.49
N PRO A 144 1.81 -26.88 14.89
CA PRO A 144 0.68 -26.39 14.12
C PRO A 144 -0.35 -25.71 15.01
N LYS A 145 -0.47 -24.37 14.89
CA LYS A 145 -1.50 -23.61 15.62
C LYS A 145 -2.91 -23.79 15.10
N PHE A 146 -3.02 -24.07 13.81
CA PHE A 146 -4.30 -24.25 13.14
C PHE A 146 -4.30 -25.61 12.48
N THR A 147 -5.23 -26.45 12.88
CA THR A 147 -5.41 -27.79 12.32
C THR A 147 -6.53 -27.82 11.29
N ARG A 148 -6.43 -28.72 10.31
CA ARG A 148 -7.43 -28.95 9.26
C ARG A 148 -8.21 -30.23 9.52
N PRO A 149 -9.51 -30.28 9.21
CA PRO A 149 -10.29 -31.50 9.37
C PRO A 149 -9.80 -32.57 8.38
N ILE A 150 -9.72 -33.81 8.87
CA ILE A 150 -9.58 -35.01 8.03
C ILE A 150 -10.65 -36.05 8.41
N ALA A 151 -11.10 -36.79 7.42
CA ALA A 151 -11.98 -37.94 7.58
C ALA A 151 -11.16 -39.23 7.45
N ILE A 152 -11.37 -40.20 8.33
CA ILE A 152 -10.68 -41.51 8.27
C ILE A 152 -11.71 -42.63 8.08
N ALA A 153 -11.47 -43.54 7.13
CA ALA A 153 -12.24 -44.76 6.97
C ALA A 153 -11.33 -45.99 7.17
N VAL A 154 -11.79 -46.98 7.93
CA VAL A 154 -11.06 -48.25 8.12
C VAL A 154 -11.84 -49.43 7.57
N HIS A 155 -11.16 -50.37 6.92
CA HIS A 155 -11.74 -51.53 6.26
C HIS A 155 -10.93 -52.80 6.57
N GLY A 156 -11.58 -53.95 6.60
CA GLY A 156 -10.91 -55.24 6.76
C GLY A 156 -11.81 -56.31 7.39
N THR A 157 -11.40 -57.56 7.24
CA THR A 157 -12.06 -58.75 7.79
C THR A 157 -11.03 -59.64 8.49
N VAL A 158 -11.49 -60.58 9.32
CA VAL A 158 -10.59 -61.54 10.00
C VAL A 158 -9.69 -62.26 8.99
N GLY A 159 -8.40 -62.34 9.29
CA GLY A 159 -7.39 -62.98 8.44
C GLY A 159 -6.84 -62.10 7.31
N GLN A 160 -7.37 -60.88 7.12
CA GLN A 160 -6.89 -59.91 6.12
C GLN A 160 -6.25 -58.71 6.78
N ALA A 161 -5.34 -58.02 6.08
CA ALA A 161 -4.77 -56.76 6.55
C ALA A 161 -5.85 -55.66 6.64
N MET A 162 -5.74 -54.80 7.65
CA MET A 162 -6.58 -53.63 7.79
C MET A 162 -6.09 -52.53 6.84
N VAL A 163 -7.01 -51.91 6.10
CA VAL A 163 -6.75 -50.73 5.28
C VAL A 163 -7.36 -49.51 5.94
N ALA A 164 -6.55 -48.50 6.22
CA ALA A 164 -7.01 -47.21 6.71
C ALA A 164 -6.81 -46.15 5.60
N ILE A 165 -7.80 -45.30 5.38
CA ILE A 165 -7.81 -44.26 4.35
C ILE A 165 -8.12 -42.93 5.02
N ALA A 166 -7.29 -41.92 4.83
CA ALA A 166 -7.50 -40.56 5.32
C ALA A 166 -7.73 -39.60 4.15
N ARG A 167 -8.73 -38.72 4.27
CA ARG A 167 -9.06 -37.71 3.26
C ARG A 167 -9.13 -36.31 3.87
N ASP A 168 -8.56 -35.32 3.18
CA ASP A 168 -8.65 -33.91 3.57
C ASP A 168 -9.73 -33.15 2.78
N SER A 169 -9.99 -31.90 3.18
CA SER A 169 -10.99 -31.03 2.54
C SER A 169 -10.63 -30.53 1.13
N GLN A 170 -9.40 -30.79 0.66
CA GLN A 170 -8.95 -30.46 -0.70
C GLN A 170 -9.00 -31.68 -1.64
N GLY A 171 -9.44 -32.83 -1.13
CA GLY A 171 -9.56 -34.06 -1.90
C GLY A 171 -8.31 -34.92 -1.93
N HIS A 172 -7.26 -34.59 -1.15
CA HIS A 172 -6.10 -35.47 -1.00
C HIS A 172 -6.50 -36.74 -0.25
N ILE A 173 -5.93 -37.87 -0.65
CA ILE A 173 -6.22 -39.18 -0.08
C ILE A 173 -4.89 -39.87 0.24
N ALA A 174 -4.70 -40.27 1.49
CA ALA A 174 -3.63 -41.16 1.91
C ALA A 174 -4.21 -42.51 2.34
N GLN A 175 -3.45 -43.57 2.14
CA GLN A 175 -3.85 -44.93 2.49
C GLN A 175 -2.68 -45.65 3.15
N ALA A 176 -2.94 -46.30 4.29
CA ALA A 176 -1.98 -47.13 4.99
C ALA A 176 -2.57 -48.52 5.24
N THR A 177 -1.75 -49.56 5.12
CA THR A 177 -2.18 -50.97 5.28
C THR A 177 -1.40 -51.61 6.42
N SER A 178 -2.09 -52.41 7.27
CA SER A 178 -1.42 -53.07 8.40
C SER A 178 -0.43 -54.12 7.92
N ALA A 179 0.70 -54.24 8.63
CA ALA A 179 1.74 -55.23 8.34
C ALA A 179 1.35 -56.66 8.77
N MET A 180 0.27 -56.78 9.54
CA MET A 180 -0.26 -58.04 10.04
C MET A 180 -1.77 -58.14 9.79
N PRO A 181 -2.32 -59.34 9.62
CA PRO A 181 -3.76 -59.53 9.45
C PRO A 181 -4.53 -59.19 10.74
N LEU A 182 -5.79 -58.82 10.57
CA LEU A 182 -6.75 -58.68 11.65
C LEU A 182 -7.01 -60.05 12.28
N ALA A 183 -6.78 -60.15 13.59
CA ALA A 183 -7.10 -61.36 14.35
C ALA A 183 -8.54 -61.29 14.87
N GLU A 184 -9.13 -62.45 15.15
CA GLU A 184 -10.40 -62.51 15.88
C GLU A 184 -10.21 -62.00 17.32
N ALA A 185 -11.09 -61.12 17.78
CA ALA A 185 -11.00 -60.52 19.10
C ALA A 185 -11.70 -61.39 20.15
N HIS A 186 -10.93 -62.16 20.90
CA HIS A 186 -11.44 -62.85 22.09
C HIS A 186 -11.57 -61.92 23.32
N SER A 187 -10.87 -60.78 23.31
CA SER A 187 -11.06 -59.69 24.28
C SER A 187 -10.71 -58.33 23.65
N LYS A 188 -11.47 -57.29 24.00
CA LYS A 188 -11.26 -55.89 23.55
C LYS A 188 -11.22 -55.76 22.00
N PRO A 189 -12.37 -55.86 21.32
CA PRO A 189 -12.46 -55.62 19.87
C PRO A 189 -12.14 -54.17 19.47
N LEU A 190 -11.89 -53.95 18.18
CA LEU A 190 -11.76 -52.62 17.58
C LEU A 190 -13.14 -51.98 17.36
N THR A 191 -13.66 -51.37 18.41
CA THR A 191 -14.89 -50.57 18.35
C THR A 191 -14.64 -49.19 17.73
N ASP A 192 -15.71 -48.52 17.29
CA ASP A 192 -15.69 -47.15 16.74
C ASP A 192 -15.00 -46.17 17.70
N ASP A 193 -15.35 -46.22 18.99
CA ASP A 193 -14.75 -45.37 20.02
C ASP A 193 -13.25 -45.60 20.15
N ARG A 194 -12.81 -46.86 20.09
CA ARG A 194 -11.39 -47.19 20.22
C ARG A 194 -10.61 -46.76 18.99
N LEU A 195 -11.16 -46.93 17.79
CA LEU A 195 -10.57 -46.45 16.54
C LEU A 195 -10.47 -44.93 16.54
N ARG A 196 -11.54 -44.22 16.93
CA ARG A 196 -11.55 -42.76 17.06
C ARG A 196 -10.52 -42.27 18.07
N GLN A 197 -10.41 -42.95 19.22
CA GLN A 197 -9.44 -42.60 20.25
C GLN A 197 -7.98 -42.83 19.80
N GLN A 198 -7.68 -43.87 19.01
CA GLN A 198 -6.29 -44.14 18.58
C GLN A 198 -5.92 -43.35 17.33
N LEU A 199 -6.74 -43.39 16.28
CA LEU A 199 -6.47 -42.71 15.01
C LEU A 199 -6.69 -41.20 15.11
N GLY A 200 -7.54 -40.72 16.02
CA GLY A 200 -7.79 -39.30 16.27
C GLY A 200 -6.73 -38.58 17.09
N ARG A 201 -5.69 -39.27 17.58
CA ARG A 201 -4.57 -38.66 18.31
C ARG A 201 -3.63 -37.92 17.35
N LEU A 202 -4.09 -36.82 16.75
CA LEU A 202 -3.37 -36.08 15.71
C LEU A 202 -2.62 -34.87 16.28
N GLY A 203 -2.28 -34.88 17.56
CA GLY A 203 -1.51 -33.81 18.21
C GLY A 203 -0.15 -33.61 17.55
N ASN A 204 0.30 -32.35 17.47
CA ASN A 204 1.50 -31.90 16.77
C ASN A 204 1.49 -32.09 15.24
N THR A 205 0.35 -32.45 14.66
CA THR A 205 0.14 -32.52 13.21
C THR A 205 -0.77 -31.36 12.77
N PRO A 206 -0.76 -30.94 11.49
CA PRO A 206 -1.65 -29.90 11.00
C PRO A 206 -3.09 -30.38 10.83
N PHE A 207 -3.49 -31.51 11.44
CA PHE A 207 -4.80 -32.15 11.26
C PHE A 207 -5.54 -32.38 12.57
N HIS A 208 -6.87 -32.40 12.49
CA HIS A 208 -7.75 -32.93 13.52
C HIS A 208 -8.78 -33.87 12.89
N LEU A 209 -9.24 -34.86 13.65
CA LEU A 209 -10.19 -35.85 13.17
C LEU A 209 -11.60 -35.25 13.19
N GLU A 210 -12.20 -35.09 12.02
CA GLU A 210 -13.60 -34.66 11.88
C GLU A 210 -14.54 -35.86 11.99
N SER A 211 -14.30 -36.89 11.19
CA SER A 211 -15.14 -38.08 11.13
C SER A 211 -14.31 -39.35 11.01
N LEU A 212 -14.85 -40.44 11.56
CA LEU A 212 -14.32 -41.78 11.40
C LEU A 212 -15.44 -42.73 11.00
N VAL A 213 -15.23 -43.49 9.93
CA VAL A 213 -16.16 -44.53 9.46
C VAL A 213 -15.50 -45.90 9.60
N ASN A 214 -16.19 -46.82 10.28
CA ASN A 214 -15.70 -48.16 10.54
C ASN A 214 -16.41 -49.19 9.65
N HIS A 215 -15.67 -49.82 8.74
CA HIS A 215 -16.15 -50.89 7.86
C HIS A 215 -15.45 -52.23 8.16
N LEU A 216 -15.00 -52.44 9.40
CA LEU A 216 -14.45 -53.73 9.84
C LEU A 216 -15.57 -54.76 10.01
N ALA A 217 -15.41 -55.96 9.44
CA ALA A 217 -16.39 -57.04 9.57
C ALA A 217 -16.06 -57.96 10.75
N GLY A 218 -17.01 -58.10 11.67
CA GLY A 218 -16.90 -58.96 12.85
C GLY A 218 -16.10 -58.33 14.01
N GLN A 219 -15.88 -59.12 15.05
CA GLN A 219 -15.10 -58.70 16.22
C GLN A 219 -13.62 -58.91 15.94
N VAL A 220 -12.93 -57.87 15.48
CA VAL A 220 -11.51 -57.93 15.09
C VAL A 220 -10.59 -57.21 16.06
N MET A 221 -9.31 -57.62 16.08
CA MET A 221 -8.25 -57.08 16.92
C MET A 221 -7.04 -56.72 16.07
N LEU A 222 -6.46 -55.54 16.35
CA LEU A 222 -5.14 -55.13 15.87
C LEU A 222 -4.37 -54.50 17.03
N PRO A 223 -3.07 -54.79 17.20
CA PRO A 223 -2.25 -54.16 18.24
C PRO A 223 -2.27 -52.62 18.15
N ILE A 224 -2.28 -51.95 19.30
CA ILE A 224 -2.28 -50.48 19.38
C ILE A 224 -1.02 -49.89 18.73
N SER A 225 0.13 -50.57 18.85
CA SER A 225 1.37 -50.19 18.18
C SER A 225 1.19 -50.08 16.67
N GLU A 226 0.41 -50.99 16.08
CA GLU A 226 0.14 -51.03 14.65
C GLU A 226 -0.86 -49.94 14.24
N LEU A 227 -1.92 -49.69 15.02
CA LEU A 227 -2.80 -48.53 14.82
C LEU A 227 -2.01 -47.20 14.85
N ASN A 228 -1.08 -47.07 15.78
CA ASN A 228 -0.21 -45.90 15.88
C ASN A 228 0.76 -45.76 14.69
N ARG A 229 1.20 -46.88 14.11
CA ARG A 229 2.01 -46.90 12.88
C ARG A 229 1.18 -46.39 11.70
N LEU A 230 -0.01 -46.97 11.48
CA LEU A 230 -0.92 -46.58 10.40
C LEU A 230 -1.32 -45.10 10.47
N ARG A 231 -1.67 -44.61 11.66
CA ARG A 231 -1.98 -43.19 11.87
C ARG A 231 -0.80 -42.30 11.45
N ARG A 232 0.43 -42.64 11.85
CA ARG A 232 1.62 -41.85 11.51
C ARG A 232 1.88 -41.84 10.00
N GLU A 233 1.74 -42.98 9.35
CA GLU A 233 1.89 -43.13 7.90
C GLU A 233 0.84 -42.29 7.15
N LEU A 234 -0.44 -42.40 7.51
CA LEU A 234 -1.53 -41.61 6.93
C LEU A 234 -1.28 -40.10 7.03
N VAL A 235 -0.84 -39.63 8.20
CA VAL A 235 -0.55 -38.21 8.42
C VAL A 235 0.63 -37.75 7.58
N ALA A 236 1.74 -38.50 7.59
CA ALA A 236 2.94 -38.15 6.81
C ALA A 236 2.63 -38.07 5.31
N ASP A 237 1.87 -39.03 4.79
CA ASP A 237 1.49 -39.05 3.38
C ASP A 237 0.56 -37.87 3.03
N LEU A 238 -0.42 -37.56 3.88
CA LEU A 238 -1.27 -36.38 3.68
C LEU A 238 -0.48 -35.06 3.75
N GLU A 239 0.51 -34.96 4.63
CA GLU A 239 1.41 -33.80 4.68
C GLU A 239 2.19 -33.65 3.37
N VAL A 240 2.79 -34.74 2.87
CA VAL A 240 3.51 -34.75 1.60
C VAL A 240 2.60 -34.34 0.44
N LEU A 241 1.37 -34.86 0.39
CA LEU A 241 0.40 -34.51 -0.65
C LEU A 241 0.03 -33.03 -0.60
N ARG A 242 -0.19 -32.47 0.59
CA ARG A 242 -0.54 -31.05 0.76
C ARG A 242 0.61 -30.09 0.46
N LEU A 243 1.86 -30.54 0.59
CA LEU A 243 3.03 -29.75 0.23
C LEU A 243 3.28 -29.71 -1.28
N ARG A 244 2.63 -30.59 -2.07
CA ARG A 244 2.78 -30.56 -3.52
C ARG A 244 2.12 -29.30 -4.08
N PRO A 245 2.83 -28.52 -4.91
CA PRO A 245 2.19 -27.43 -5.63
C PRO A 245 1.06 -28.00 -6.49
N ARG A 246 0.02 -27.21 -6.70
CA ARG A 246 -1.04 -27.57 -7.65
C ARG A 246 -0.41 -27.87 -9.01
N LEU A 247 -0.80 -28.97 -9.63
CA LEU A 247 -0.36 -29.30 -10.98
C LEU A 247 -0.83 -28.19 -11.92
N TRP A 248 0.11 -27.58 -12.63
CA TRP A 248 -0.14 -26.63 -13.70
C TRP A 248 0.38 -27.24 -15.00
N GLN A 249 -0.30 -26.97 -16.11
CA GLN A 249 0.15 -27.36 -17.44
C GLN A 249 0.56 -26.09 -18.18
N LEU A 250 1.77 -26.08 -18.72
CA LEU A 250 2.17 -25.06 -19.68
C LEU A 250 1.41 -25.30 -20.98
N ASN A 251 0.80 -24.25 -21.52
CA ASN A 251 0.27 -24.30 -22.87
C ASN A 251 1.42 -24.06 -23.87
N PRO A 252 1.87 -25.07 -24.62
CA PRO A 252 3.02 -24.93 -25.52
C PRO A 252 2.75 -23.98 -26.70
N GLY A 253 1.48 -23.70 -27.01
CA GLY A 253 1.09 -22.74 -28.05
C GLY A 253 0.94 -21.30 -27.56
N ALA A 254 1.09 -21.05 -26.25
CA ALA A 254 0.99 -19.69 -25.71
C ALA A 254 2.29 -18.91 -25.98
N SER A 255 2.16 -17.77 -26.66
CA SER A 255 3.25 -16.80 -26.83
C SER A 255 2.82 -15.43 -26.35
N LEU A 256 3.77 -14.61 -25.89
CA LEU A 256 3.49 -13.25 -25.48
C LEU A 256 2.81 -12.46 -26.60
N GLY A 257 3.25 -12.64 -27.85
CA GLY A 257 2.63 -12.00 -29.02
C GLY A 257 1.19 -12.43 -29.31
N ALA A 258 0.76 -13.62 -28.84
CA ALA A 258 -0.64 -14.05 -28.96
C ALA A 258 -1.57 -13.39 -27.93
N ILE A 259 -1.01 -12.94 -26.80
CA ILE A 259 -1.75 -12.30 -25.71
C ILE A 259 -1.72 -10.78 -25.88
N LEU A 260 -0.56 -10.24 -26.32
CA LEU A 260 -0.41 -8.82 -26.56
C LEU A 260 -1.46 -8.35 -27.57
N PRO A 261 -2.02 -7.16 -27.35
CA PRO A 261 -2.92 -6.58 -28.32
C PRO A 261 -2.12 -6.43 -29.61
N ARG A 262 -2.62 -6.99 -30.72
CA ARG A 262 -2.03 -6.66 -32.01
C ARG A 262 -2.06 -5.14 -32.11
N ALA A 263 -0.87 -4.52 -32.13
CA ALA A 263 -0.73 -3.16 -32.59
C ALA A 263 -1.51 -3.13 -33.90
N ALA A 264 -2.54 -2.29 -33.96
CA ALA A 264 -3.25 -2.07 -35.20
C ALA A 264 -2.26 -1.34 -36.12
N HIS A 265 -1.28 -2.06 -36.65
CA HIS A 265 -0.59 -1.60 -37.84
C HIS A 265 -1.69 -1.40 -38.88
N PRO A 266 -1.74 -0.25 -39.56
CA PRO A 266 -2.65 -0.08 -40.67
C PRO A 266 -2.46 -1.27 -41.61
N SER A 267 -3.58 -1.90 -41.98
CA SER A 267 -3.62 -3.05 -42.87
C SER A 267 -2.68 -2.86 -44.05
N PRO A 268 -1.88 -3.86 -44.47
CA PRO A 268 -1.00 -3.76 -45.63
C PRO A 268 -1.74 -3.51 -46.96
N GLN A 269 -3.09 -3.48 -46.93
CA GLN A 269 -3.96 -3.20 -48.08
C GLN A 269 -4.65 -1.82 -48.04
N ALA A 270 -4.45 -1.02 -46.99
CA ALA A 270 -4.82 0.40 -47.07
C ALA A 270 -3.72 1.12 -47.88
N PRO A 271 -4.06 1.90 -48.93
CA PRO A 271 -3.06 2.66 -49.65
C PRO A 271 -2.32 3.52 -48.64
N GLN A 272 -1.00 3.29 -48.51
CA GLN A 272 -0.14 4.15 -47.73
C GLN A 272 -0.28 5.54 -48.32
N ALA A 273 -1.02 6.41 -47.64
CA ALA A 273 -0.87 7.84 -47.88
C ALA A 273 0.63 8.13 -47.76
N PRO A 274 1.24 8.83 -48.74
CA PRO A 274 2.66 9.09 -48.73
C PRO A 274 3.04 9.66 -47.36
N ARG A 275 3.96 9.00 -46.66
CA ARG A 275 4.59 9.55 -45.45
C ARG A 275 5.27 10.84 -45.88
N LEU A 276 4.56 11.96 -45.69
CA LEU A 276 5.10 13.28 -45.92
C LEU A 276 6.39 13.42 -45.08
N PRO A 277 7.46 13.98 -45.64
CA PRO A 277 8.64 14.32 -44.87
C PRO A 277 8.26 15.42 -43.88
N GLY A 278 8.05 15.01 -42.63
CA GLY A 278 7.65 15.84 -41.50
C GLY A 278 7.19 14.91 -40.38
N SER A 279 8.07 14.63 -39.41
CA SER A 279 7.67 13.88 -38.21
C SER A 279 6.41 14.53 -37.61
N PRO A 280 5.38 13.77 -37.20
CA PRO A 280 4.19 14.36 -36.59
C PRO A 280 4.61 15.20 -35.39
N ILE A 281 4.10 16.43 -35.33
CA ILE A 281 4.46 17.44 -34.33
C ILE A 281 4.11 16.92 -32.93
N PRO A 282 5.04 16.95 -31.96
CA PRO A 282 4.72 16.56 -30.59
C PRO A 282 3.72 17.54 -29.96
N HIS A 283 2.73 17.00 -29.26
CA HIS A 283 1.73 17.75 -28.51
C HIS A 283 2.18 17.91 -27.06
N LEU A 284 2.12 19.14 -26.57
CA LEU A 284 2.42 19.49 -25.19
C LEU A 284 1.12 19.88 -24.47
N HIS A 285 0.82 19.14 -23.41
CA HIS A 285 -0.35 19.32 -22.54
C HIS A 285 0.08 19.81 -21.17
N THR A 286 -0.83 20.43 -20.42
CA THR A 286 -0.55 20.87 -19.05
C THR A 286 -1.62 20.40 -18.07
N LEU A 287 -1.22 20.11 -16.83
CA LEU A 287 -2.12 19.99 -15.70
C LEU A 287 -1.86 21.16 -14.75
N VAL A 288 -2.91 21.92 -14.46
CA VAL A 288 -2.88 23.12 -13.62
C VAL A 288 -3.78 22.94 -12.40
N ARG A 289 -3.39 23.53 -11.26
CA ARG A 289 -4.07 23.37 -9.97
C ARG A 289 -4.69 24.65 -9.43
N ASN A 290 -4.43 25.79 -10.09
CA ASN A 290 -5.03 27.06 -9.73
C ASN A 290 -5.32 27.94 -10.95
N ARG A 291 -5.99 29.06 -10.69
CA ARG A 291 -6.44 30.00 -11.73
C ARG A 291 -5.30 30.71 -12.45
N SER A 292 -4.23 31.10 -11.76
CA SER A 292 -3.12 31.84 -12.39
C SER A 292 -2.36 30.94 -13.38
N GLN A 293 -2.16 29.67 -13.03
CA GLN A 293 -1.60 28.66 -13.91
C GLN A 293 -2.48 28.40 -15.13
N LEU A 294 -3.80 28.25 -14.94
CA LEU A 294 -4.75 28.10 -16.05
C LEU A 294 -4.68 29.28 -17.02
N THR A 295 -4.67 30.51 -16.50
CA THR A 295 -4.57 31.71 -17.32
C THR A 295 -3.30 31.70 -18.15
N THR A 296 -2.18 31.40 -17.49
CA THR A 296 -0.86 31.36 -18.13
C THR A 296 -0.79 30.29 -19.23
N ALA A 297 -1.24 29.07 -18.95
CA ALA A 297 -1.24 27.98 -19.93
C ALA A 297 -2.18 28.25 -21.13
N THR A 298 -3.32 28.91 -20.87
CA THR A 298 -4.28 29.33 -21.90
C THR A 298 -3.64 30.34 -22.84
N GLN A 299 -3.04 31.41 -22.29
CA GLN A 299 -2.36 32.46 -23.05
C GLN A 299 -1.11 31.96 -23.78
N ALA A 300 -0.43 30.97 -23.21
CA ALA A 300 0.68 30.29 -23.87
C ALA A 300 0.24 29.43 -25.06
N GLY A 301 -1.07 29.24 -25.30
CA GLY A 301 -1.58 28.47 -26.44
C GLY A 301 -1.40 26.95 -26.28
N ILE A 302 -1.50 26.42 -25.06
CA ILE A 302 -1.52 24.96 -24.83
C ILE A 302 -2.83 24.38 -25.36
N GLU A 303 -2.74 23.30 -26.16
CA GLU A 303 -3.88 22.68 -26.84
C GLU A 303 -4.82 21.94 -25.86
N THR A 304 -4.28 21.18 -24.91
CA THR A 304 -5.07 20.50 -23.88
C THR A 304 -4.59 20.91 -22.49
N ILE A 305 -5.52 21.47 -21.71
CA ILE A 305 -5.28 21.88 -20.32
C ILE A 305 -6.18 21.07 -19.39
N TYR A 306 -5.56 20.26 -18.53
CA TYR A 306 -6.21 19.56 -17.43
C TYR A 306 -6.29 20.46 -16.20
N CYS A 307 -7.44 20.56 -15.54
CA CYS A 307 -7.62 21.31 -14.29
C CYS A 307 -7.90 20.35 -13.12
N GLU A 308 -7.04 20.42 -12.10
CA GLU A 308 -7.18 19.72 -10.81
C GLU A 308 -7.30 20.77 -9.70
N PHE A 309 -8.47 21.38 -9.57
CA PHE A 309 -8.73 22.41 -8.55
C PHE A 309 -9.26 21.79 -7.26
N GLU A 310 -8.85 22.35 -6.12
CA GLU A 310 -9.26 21.89 -4.78
C GLU A 310 -10.77 22.01 -4.55
N ASN A 311 -11.41 23.05 -5.10
CA ASN A 311 -12.83 23.32 -4.96
C ASN A 311 -13.60 23.12 -6.29
N PRO A 312 -14.29 21.97 -6.47
CA PRO A 312 -15.02 21.65 -7.69
C PRO A 312 -16.18 22.58 -8.01
N ALA A 313 -16.68 23.34 -7.03
CA ALA A 313 -17.76 24.30 -7.25
C ALA A 313 -17.36 25.40 -8.26
N THR A 314 -16.06 25.69 -8.36
CA THR A 314 -15.49 26.70 -9.26
C THR A 314 -15.40 26.23 -10.72
N TYR A 315 -15.59 24.94 -11.01
CA TYR A 315 -15.33 24.40 -12.35
C TYR A 315 -16.23 24.97 -13.44
N ARG A 316 -17.50 25.26 -13.13
CA ARG A 316 -18.42 25.86 -14.13
C ARG A 316 -17.91 27.23 -14.60
N GLU A 317 -17.52 28.08 -13.66
CA GLU A 317 -16.95 29.40 -13.95
C GLU A 317 -15.59 29.28 -14.63
N THR A 318 -14.80 28.28 -14.25
CA THR A 318 -13.51 27.97 -14.85
C THR A 318 -13.63 27.64 -16.33
N VAL A 319 -14.54 26.72 -16.69
CA VAL A 319 -14.81 26.33 -18.08
C VAL A 319 -15.37 27.50 -18.88
N ALA A 320 -16.31 28.26 -18.32
CA ALA A 320 -16.88 29.44 -18.98
C ALA A 320 -15.80 30.49 -19.29
N TRP A 321 -14.93 30.79 -18.33
CA TRP A 321 -13.84 31.71 -18.54
C TRP A 321 -12.83 31.20 -19.58
N PHE A 322 -12.47 29.91 -19.53
CA PHE A 322 -11.53 29.35 -20.51
C PHE A 322 -12.05 29.52 -21.93
N ARG A 323 -13.34 29.18 -22.16
CA ARG A 323 -13.97 29.34 -23.48
C ARG A 323 -14.01 30.80 -23.94
N ALA A 324 -14.18 31.75 -23.03
CA ALA A 324 -14.20 33.18 -23.34
C ALA A 324 -12.80 33.78 -23.57
N ASN A 325 -11.72 33.15 -23.08
CA ASN A 325 -10.37 33.73 -23.08
C ASN A 325 -9.34 32.91 -23.87
N ARG A 326 -9.72 31.75 -24.43
CA ARG A 326 -8.81 30.93 -25.23
C ARG A 326 -8.44 31.64 -26.53
N PRO A 327 -7.15 31.77 -26.86
CA PRO A 327 -6.69 32.28 -28.15
C PRO A 327 -7.21 31.51 -29.38
N SER A 328 -7.53 30.23 -29.23
CA SER A 328 -7.98 29.36 -30.33
C SER A 328 -9.04 28.37 -29.90
N ASP A 329 -10.01 28.10 -30.78
CA ASP A 329 -11.05 27.08 -30.59
C ASP A 329 -10.51 25.65 -30.57
N ALA A 330 -9.27 25.45 -31.04
CA ALA A 330 -8.57 24.17 -30.93
C ALA A 330 -8.16 23.84 -29.47
N GLN A 331 -8.10 24.83 -28.59
CA GLN A 331 -7.76 24.58 -27.19
C GLN A 331 -8.95 23.97 -26.45
N THR A 332 -8.66 22.91 -25.69
CA THR A 332 -9.63 22.13 -24.93
C THR A 332 -9.32 22.16 -23.44
N ILE A 333 -10.38 22.21 -22.63
CA ILE A 333 -10.29 22.13 -21.18
C ILE A 333 -10.84 20.79 -20.68
N TRP A 334 -10.05 20.13 -19.84
CA TRP A 334 -10.37 18.84 -19.27
C TRP A 334 -10.37 18.93 -17.76
N LEU A 335 -11.30 18.26 -17.08
CA LEU A 335 -11.37 18.30 -15.61
C LEU A 335 -10.86 17.00 -15.00
N ALA A 336 -10.00 17.14 -13.99
CA ALA A 336 -9.48 16.04 -13.20
C ALA A 336 -10.30 15.92 -11.89
N PRO A 337 -11.22 14.95 -11.78
CA PRO A 337 -11.83 14.59 -10.50
C PRO A 337 -10.77 14.11 -9.47
N PRO A 338 -11.10 14.09 -8.16
CA PRO A 338 -10.21 13.59 -7.12
C PRO A 338 -9.75 12.16 -7.40
N ARG A 339 -8.50 11.82 -7.03
CA ARG A 339 -7.97 10.45 -7.22
C ARG A 339 -8.66 9.43 -6.35
N ILE A 340 -9.01 9.84 -5.13
CA ILE A 340 -9.62 8.98 -4.11
C ILE A 340 -11.06 9.44 -3.92
N THR A 341 -11.99 8.50 -4.03
CA THR A 341 -13.41 8.70 -3.78
C THR A 341 -13.88 7.68 -2.76
N LYS A 342 -14.63 8.12 -1.75
CA LYS A 342 -15.31 7.25 -0.80
C LYS A 342 -16.78 7.04 -1.18
N PRO A 343 -17.43 6.00 -0.64
CA PRO A 343 -18.88 5.88 -0.73
C PRO A 343 -19.57 7.18 -0.34
N LEU A 344 -20.62 7.55 -1.08
CA LEU A 344 -21.43 8.77 -0.88
C LEU A 344 -20.79 10.11 -1.34
N GLU A 345 -19.60 10.08 -1.95
CA GLU A 345 -18.94 11.30 -2.46
C GLU A 345 -19.22 11.63 -3.93
N ASN A 346 -20.18 10.95 -4.56
CA ASN A 346 -20.55 11.18 -5.96
C ASN A 346 -20.99 12.63 -6.24
N TYR A 347 -21.42 13.38 -5.21
CA TYR A 347 -21.74 14.79 -5.36
C TYR A 347 -20.56 15.62 -5.88
N ILE A 348 -19.31 15.22 -5.59
CA ILE A 348 -18.10 15.85 -6.13
C ILE A 348 -18.02 15.61 -7.64
N LEU A 349 -18.24 14.36 -8.07
CA LEU A 349 -18.23 13.99 -9.48
C LEU A 349 -19.38 14.65 -10.25
N ASP A 350 -20.53 14.85 -9.62
CA ASP A 350 -21.64 15.63 -10.18
C ASP A 350 -21.26 17.08 -10.46
N GLN A 351 -20.52 17.74 -9.56
CA GLN A 351 -20.06 19.12 -9.77
C GLN A 351 -19.10 19.18 -10.96
N VAL A 352 -18.15 18.24 -11.04
CA VAL A 352 -17.22 18.10 -12.18
C VAL A 352 -17.98 17.89 -13.48
N LYS A 353 -18.93 16.94 -13.50
CA LYS A 353 -19.72 16.62 -14.70
C LYS A 353 -20.58 17.80 -15.15
N ARG A 354 -21.24 18.50 -14.22
CA ARG A 354 -22.09 19.68 -14.49
C ARG A 354 -21.33 20.90 -15.01
N ALA A 355 -20.00 20.92 -14.91
CA ALA A 355 -19.19 21.98 -15.52
C ALA A 355 -19.10 21.85 -17.05
N GLN A 356 -19.47 20.70 -17.63
CA GLN A 356 -19.52 20.46 -19.08
C GLN A 356 -18.22 20.85 -19.81
N ALA A 357 -17.08 20.42 -19.26
CA ALA A 357 -15.78 20.53 -19.91
C ALA A 357 -15.73 19.66 -21.17
N ASP A 358 -14.66 19.85 -21.96
CA ASP A 358 -14.51 19.15 -23.24
C ASP A 358 -14.16 17.66 -23.03
N GLY A 359 -13.66 17.31 -21.85
CA GLY A 359 -13.52 15.94 -21.38
C GLY A 359 -13.08 15.79 -19.93
N TYR A 360 -12.85 14.55 -19.50
CA TYR A 360 -12.55 14.19 -18.12
C TYR A 360 -11.31 13.30 -18.00
N LEU A 361 -10.44 13.62 -17.04
CA LEU A 361 -9.25 12.81 -16.73
C LEU A 361 -9.62 11.75 -15.68
N VAL A 362 -9.75 10.49 -16.11
CA VAL A 362 -10.18 9.36 -15.28
C VAL A 362 -9.00 8.80 -14.47
N ARG A 363 -9.10 8.84 -13.14
CA ARG A 363 -7.99 8.56 -12.22
C ARG A 363 -8.19 7.32 -11.34
N ASN A 364 -9.38 6.74 -11.31
CA ASN A 364 -9.69 5.50 -10.62
C ASN A 364 -10.76 4.71 -11.40
N TYR A 365 -11.05 3.49 -10.95
CA TYR A 365 -11.94 2.59 -11.67
C TYR A 365 -13.40 3.04 -11.68
N ASP A 366 -13.87 3.70 -10.61
CA ASP A 366 -15.26 4.16 -10.48
C ASP A 366 -15.58 5.26 -11.51
N HIS A 367 -14.60 6.12 -11.82
CA HIS A 367 -14.74 7.16 -12.83
C HIS A 367 -15.04 6.60 -14.22
N LEU A 368 -14.57 5.39 -14.55
CA LEU A 368 -14.80 4.76 -15.86
C LEU A 368 -16.30 4.55 -16.10
N ALA A 369 -17.03 4.11 -15.07
CA ALA A 369 -18.47 3.95 -15.15
C ALA A 369 -19.19 5.32 -15.06
N TYR A 370 -18.70 6.22 -14.22
CA TYR A 370 -19.35 7.52 -13.97
C TYR A 370 -19.37 8.45 -15.18
N PHE A 371 -18.25 8.49 -15.91
CA PHE A 371 -18.05 9.31 -17.10
C PHE A 371 -18.21 8.52 -18.41
N ALA A 372 -18.77 7.31 -18.34
CA ALA A 372 -19.02 6.49 -19.53
C ALA A 372 -19.82 7.25 -20.59
N GLY A 373 -19.38 7.14 -21.85
CA GLY A 373 -19.97 7.84 -23.00
C GLY A 373 -19.55 9.31 -23.16
N LEU A 374 -18.71 9.84 -22.26
CA LEU A 374 -18.11 11.17 -22.38
C LEU A 374 -16.64 11.05 -22.82
N PRO A 375 -16.05 12.11 -23.42
CA PRO A 375 -14.63 12.14 -23.70
C PRO A 375 -13.80 11.92 -22.44
N CYS A 376 -13.01 10.83 -22.42
CA CYS A 376 -12.21 10.44 -21.26
C CYS A 376 -10.77 10.11 -21.66
N ILE A 377 -9.83 10.52 -20.82
CA ILE A 377 -8.42 10.11 -20.87
C ILE A 377 -8.09 9.45 -19.54
N GLY A 378 -7.40 8.31 -19.56
CA GLY A 378 -6.96 7.64 -18.35
C GLY A 378 -5.70 8.29 -17.79
N ASP A 379 -5.65 8.56 -16.49
CA ASP A 379 -4.50 9.17 -15.82
C ASP A 379 -3.49 8.11 -15.34
N PHE A 380 -2.31 8.56 -14.91
CA PHE A 380 -1.21 7.71 -14.46
C PHE A 380 -1.61 6.76 -13.33
N SER A 381 -2.58 7.15 -12.50
CA SER A 381 -3.07 6.39 -11.35
C SER A 381 -3.92 5.17 -11.73
N LEU A 382 -4.22 4.96 -13.02
CA LEU A 382 -4.72 3.69 -13.53
C LEU A 382 -3.62 2.62 -13.66
N ASN A 383 -2.37 2.98 -13.35
CA ASN A 383 -1.20 2.08 -13.32
C ASN A 383 -0.98 1.34 -14.64
N VAL A 384 -1.08 2.05 -15.76
CA VAL A 384 -0.83 1.49 -17.09
C VAL A 384 0.66 1.23 -17.26
N ALA A 385 1.05 -0.02 -17.04
CA ALA A 385 2.44 -0.48 -17.01
C ALA A 385 2.83 -1.46 -18.14
N ASN A 386 1.85 -1.93 -18.92
CA ASN A 386 2.06 -2.90 -20.02
C ASN A 386 0.97 -2.74 -21.09
N GLY A 387 1.21 -3.30 -22.29
CA GLY A 387 0.30 -3.19 -23.43
C GLY A 387 -1.09 -3.81 -23.21
N LEU A 388 -1.21 -4.86 -22.38
CA LEU A 388 -2.52 -5.48 -22.07
C LEU A 388 -3.40 -4.54 -21.25
N THR A 389 -2.83 -3.89 -20.23
CA THR A 389 -3.54 -2.90 -19.42
C THR A 389 -3.94 -1.70 -20.27
N ALA A 390 -3.05 -1.25 -21.17
CA ALA A 390 -3.37 -0.15 -22.09
C ALA A 390 -4.55 -0.51 -23.01
N ASP A 391 -4.51 -1.67 -23.66
CA ASP A 391 -5.60 -2.14 -24.54
C ASP A 391 -6.91 -2.34 -23.80
N TYR A 392 -6.84 -2.88 -22.58
CA TYR A 392 -8.01 -2.99 -21.71
C TYR A 392 -8.70 -1.64 -21.55
N PHE A 393 -7.99 -0.58 -21.15
CA PHE A 393 -8.62 0.73 -20.98
C PHE A 393 -9.03 1.39 -22.30
N LEU A 394 -8.18 1.33 -23.33
CA LEU A 394 -8.47 1.96 -24.63
C LEU A 394 -9.66 1.29 -25.33
N ARG A 395 -9.70 -0.04 -25.41
CA ARG A 395 -10.75 -0.77 -26.15
C ARG A 395 -11.99 -1.08 -25.31
N ARG A 396 -11.84 -1.53 -24.06
CA ARG A 396 -12.99 -1.93 -23.23
C ARG A 396 -13.78 -0.74 -22.71
N TYR A 397 -13.11 0.38 -22.45
CA TYR A 397 -13.71 1.60 -21.89
C TYR A 397 -13.75 2.78 -22.86
N GLY A 398 -13.14 2.66 -24.05
CA GLY A 398 -13.18 3.70 -25.06
C GLY A 398 -12.42 4.96 -24.66
N LEU A 399 -11.39 4.84 -23.79
CA LEU A 399 -10.56 5.99 -23.45
C LEU A 399 -9.80 6.46 -24.68
N GLN A 400 -9.70 7.78 -24.87
CA GLN A 400 -9.01 8.37 -26.02
C GLN A 400 -7.50 8.15 -25.94
N ARG A 401 -6.96 8.26 -24.72
CA ARG A 401 -5.55 8.04 -24.38
C ARG A 401 -5.44 7.53 -22.95
N VAL A 402 -4.27 7.02 -22.61
CA VAL A 402 -3.87 6.66 -21.25
C VAL A 402 -2.51 7.27 -20.92
N THR A 403 -2.38 7.85 -19.73
CA THR A 403 -1.09 8.30 -19.21
C THR A 403 -0.32 7.09 -18.68
N ALA A 404 0.95 6.97 -19.07
CA ALA A 404 1.80 5.88 -18.60
C ALA A 404 2.04 5.96 -17.08
N SER A 405 2.16 4.81 -16.41
CA SER A 405 2.40 4.74 -14.96
C SER A 405 3.73 5.41 -14.57
N TYR A 406 3.73 6.09 -13.43
CA TYR A 406 4.95 6.66 -12.84
C TYR A 406 5.89 5.61 -12.26
N ASP A 407 5.47 4.35 -12.13
CA ASP A 407 6.37 3.28 -11.70
C ASP A 407 7.36 2.86 -12.78
N LEU A 408 7.10 3.20 -14.06
CA LEU A 408 7.95 2.85 -15.18
C LEU A 408 9.17 3.78 -15.26
N ASN A 409 10.35 3.17 -15.41
CA ASN A 409 11.54 3.91 -15.84
C ASN A 409 11.54 4.12 -17.37
N ALA A 410 12.54 4.83 -17.88
CA ALA A 410 12.63 5.17 -19.29
C ALA A 410 12.71 3.96 -20.23
N ASP A 411 13.42 2.88 -19.85
CA ASP A 411 13.51 1.67 -20.67
C ASP A 411 12.15 0.96 -20.74
N GLN A 412 11.49 0.81 -19.60
CA GLN A 412 10.16 0.20 -19.52
C GLN A 412 9.09 1.00 -20.24
N LEU A 413 9.21 2.34 -20.28
CA LEU A 413 8.34 3.19 -21.10
C LEU A 413 8.55 2.94 -22.59
N VAL A 414 9.79 2.75 -23.04
CA VAL A 414 10.06 2.40 -24.45
C VAL A 414 9.49 1.02 -24.78
N ASP A 415 9.65 0.03 -23.89
CA ASP A 415 9.08 -1.31 -24.06
C ASP A 415 7.54 -1.27 -24.10
N LEU A 416 6.92 -0.42 -23.28
CA LEU A 416 5.47 -0.18 -23.30
C LEU A 416 5.02 0.37 -24.66
N LEU A 417 5.69 1.41 -25.17
CA LEU A 417 5.39 2.01 -26.46
C LEU A 417 5.59 1.02 -27.62
N GLN A 418 6.52 0.07 -27.50
CA GLN A 418 6.73 -0.97 -28.51
C GLN A 418 5.72 -2.11 -28.44
N SER A 419 5.09 -2.33 -27.28
CA SER A 419 4.13 -3.43 -27.05
C SER A 419 2.65 -3.04 -27.25
N ALA A 420 2.36 -1.77 -27.54
CA ALA A 420 1.03 -1.23 -27.79
C ALA A 420 1.10 -0.08 -28.82
N SER A 421 -0.03 0.53 -29.21
CA SER A 421 0.03 1.69 -30.12
C SER A 421 0.56 2.93 -29.37
N PRO A 422 1.70 3.53 -29.78
CA PRO A 422 2.28 4.70 -29.12
C PRO A 422 1.35 5.92 -29.07
N GLU A 423 0.44 6.05 -30.04
CA GLU A 423 -0.52 7.16 -30.15
C GLU A 423 -1.52 7.17 -28.98
N GLY A 424 -1.78 6.01 -28.39
CA GLY A 424 -2.67 5.86 -27.25
C GLY A 424 -2.08 6.36 -25.93
N PHE A 425 -0.82 6.80 -25.90
CA PHE A 425 -0.11 7.17 -24.67
C PHE A 425 0.14 8.66 -24.54
N GLU A 426 -0.01 9.14 -23.30
CA GLU A 426 0.49 10.42 -22.82
C GLU A 426 1.61 10.18 -21.79
N ILE A 427 2.69 10.96 -21.84
CA ILE A 427 3.84 10.80 -20.94
C ILE A 427 4.10 12.10 -20.17
N THR A 428 4.08 12.03 -18.84
CA THR A 428 4.42 13.18 -17.99
C THR A 428 5.93 13.41 -17.99
N LEU A 429 6.37 14.56 -18.51
CA LEU A 429 7.79 14.95 -18.54
C LEU A 429 8.20 15.84 -17.37
N HIS A 430 7.26 16.51 -16.71
CA HIS A 430 7.54 17.42 -15.60
C HIS A 430 6.48 17.28 -14.52
N GLN A 431 6.90 17.07 -13.28
CA GLN A 431 5.96 16.96 -12.16
C GLN A 431 6.66 16.98 -10.81
N HIS A 432 5.94 17.42 -9.78
CA HIS A 432 6.26 17.08 -8.40
C HIS A 432 5.67 15.71 -8.06
N MET A 433 6.52 14.75 -7.66
CA MET A 433 6.06 13.39 -7.39
C MET A 433 5.20 13.36 -6.11
N PRO A 434 3.93 12.87 -6.15
CA PRO A 434 3.15 12.61 -4.94
C PRO A 434 3.87 11.59 -4.07
N MET A 435 4.19 11.95 -2.82
CA MET A 435 4.90 11.08 -1.88
C MET A 435 3.95 10.21 -1.07
N PHE A 436 2.90 10.80 -0.48
CA PHE A 436 1.89 10.06 0.25
C PHE A 436 0.57 10.83 0.33
N HIS A 437 -0.50 10.05 0.45
CA HIS A 437 -1.87 10.51 0.65
C HIS A 437 -2.29 10.25 2.08
N MET A 438 -3.03 11.19 2.67
CA MET A 438 -3.56 11.06 4.00
C MET A 438 -5.03 11.48 4.04
N GLU A 439 -5.83 10.68 4.72
CA GLU A 439 -7.19 11.07 5.09
C GLU A 439 -7.18 12.04 6.28
N HIS A 440 -6.08 12.05 7.06
CA HIS A 440 -5.88 13.05 8.11
C HIS A 440 -5.63 14.42 7.49
N CYS A 441 -6.56 15.35 7.69
CA CYS A 441 -6.44 16.70 7.17
C CYS A 441 -5.60 17.56 8.14
N VAL A 442 -4.31 17.77 7.81
CA VAL A 442 -3.38 18.62 8.56
C VAL A 442 -3.88 20.06 8.68
N PHE A 443 -4.52 20.58 7.62
CA PHE A 443 -5.12 21.92 7.65
C PHE A 443 -6.18 22.01 8.75
N CYS A 444 -7.10 21.05 8.80
CA CYS A 444 -8.11 20.99 9.85
C CYS A 444 -7.48 20.80 11.24
N ALA A 445 -6.53 19.86 11.37
CA ALA A 445 -5.93 19.48 12.64
C ALA A 445 -5.10 20.61 13.30
N PHE A 446 -4.41 21.43 12.52
CA PHE A 446 -3.44 22.40 13.05
C PHE A 446 -3.81 23.86 12.80
N LEU A 447 -4.72 24.15 11.87
CA LEU A 447 -5.14 25.51 11.52
C LEU A 447 -6.63 25.76 11.80
N SER A 448 -7.30 24.86 12.51
CA SER A 448 -8.69 25.04 12.95
C SER A 448 -8.95 24.30 14.26
N GLU A 449 -10.06 24.63 14.93
CA GLU A 449 -10.59 23.88 16.07
C GLU A 449 -11.66 22.85 15.65
N GLY A 450 -11.99 22.79 14.35
CA GLY A 450 -12.99 21.88 13.80
C GLY A 450 -12.49 20.44 13.74
N LYS A 451 -13.43 19.49 13.73
CA LYS A 451 -13.14 18.06 13.67
C LYS A 451 -12.96 17.58 12.23
N ASP A 452 -13.71 18.16 11.29
CA ASP A 452 -13.69 17.76 9.89
C ASP A 452 -14.10 18.88 8.92
N PHE A 453 -14.37 18.52 7.67
CA PHE A 453 -14.71 19.47 6.60
C PHE A 453 -15.95 20.33 6.88
N ARG A 454 -16.83 19.91 7.80
CA ARG A 454 -18.10 20.59 8.10
C ARG A 454 -17.90 21.81 9.00
N ASP A 455 -16.87 21.81 9.83
CA ASP A 455 -16.64 22.82 10.87
C ASP A 455 -15.19 23.38 10.89
N CYS A 456 -14.28 22.89 10.04
CA CYS A 456 -12.90 23.39 9.99
C CYS A 456 -12.75 24.81 9.40
N GLY A 457 -13.77 25.37 8.74
CA GLY A 457 -13.68 26.69 8.09
C GLY A 457 -12.83 26.73 6.82
N ARG A 458 -12.40 25.58 6.30
CA ARG A 458 -11.62 25.40 5.06
C ARG A 458 -10.31 26.23 4.97
N PRO A 459 -9.42 26.16 5.97
CA PRO A 459 -8.13 26.86 5.93
C PRO A 459 -7.28 26.50 4.71
N CYS A 460 -7.44 25.30 4.14
CA CYS A 460 -6.76 24.88 2.92
C CYS A 460 -7.02 25.79 1.71
N GLU A 461 -8.16 26.48 1.63
CA GLU A 461 -8.47 27.37 0.49
C GLU A 461 -7.73 28.71 0.54
N SER A 462 -7.12 29.06 1.68
CA SER A 462 -6.47 30.36 1.90
C SER A 462 -5.04 30.28 2.42
N GLN A 463 -4.62 29.12 2.95
CA GLN A 463 -3.32 28.92 3.56
C GLN A 463 -2.49 27.94 2.73
N GLN A 464 -1.20 28.24 2.57
CA GLN A 464 -0.23 27.31 2.03
C GLN A 464 0.49 26.60 3.18
N VAL A 465 0.57 25.27 3.10
CA VAL A 465 1.26 24.45 4.11
C VAL A 465 2.37 23.67 3.43
N THR A 466 3.56 23.73 4.02
CA THR A 466 4.68 22.87 3.65
C THR A 466 5.12 22.03 4.85
N LEU A 467 5.65 20.85 4.58
CA LEU A 467 6.27 19.96 5.55
C LEU A 467 7.77 19.96 5.31
N ARG A 468 8.54 20.39 6.32
CA ARG A 468 10.00 20.38 6.25
C ARG A 468 10.56 19.05 6.73
N ASP A 469 11.40 18.42 5.93
CA ASP A 469 12.05 17.17 6.29
C ASP A 469 13.30 17.39 7.18
N ARG A 470 13.94 16.28 7.58
CA ARG A 470 15.15 16.30 8.44
C ARG A 470 16.39 16.94 7.79
N VAL A 471 16.41 17.08 6.47
CA VAL A 471 17.51 17.72 5.73
C VAL A 471 17.16 19.15 5.31
N GLY A 472 15.98 19.66 5.70
CA GLY A 472 15.54 21.02 5.47
C GLY A 472 14.74 21.22 4.18
N THR A 473 14.44 20.16 3.42
CA THR A 473 13.62 20.27 2.20
C THR A 473 12.17 20.51 2.57
N GLU A 474 11.55 21.51 1.94
CA GLU A 474 10.13 21.83 2.14
C GLU A 474 9.28 21.11 1.09
N HIS A 475 8.33 20.32 1.56
CA HIS A 475 7.41 19.53 0.75
C HIS A 475 6.02 20.15 0.77
N ILE A 476 5.44 20.39 -0.40
CA ILE A 476 4.13 21.05 -0.51
C ILE A 476 3.01 20.08 -0.12
N LEU A 477 2.07 20.57 0.67
CA LEU A 477 0.88 19.84 1.09
C LEU A 477 -0.35 20.50 0.46
N LEU A 478 -1.12 19.76 -0.34
CA LEU A 478 -2.41 20.22 -0.88
C LEU A 478 -3.55 19.35 -0.37
N ALA A 479 -4.73 19.95 -0.22
CA ALA A 479 -5.96 19.24 0.09
C ALA A 479 -6.81 19.05 -1.18
N ASP A 480 -7.39 17.88 -1.36
CA ASP A 480 -8.38 17.66 -2.43
C ASP A 480 -9.80 18.05 -1.99
N ALA A 481 -10.75 17.95 -2.92
CA ALA A 481 -12.16 18.26 -2.69
C ALA A 481 -12.86 17.40 -1.62
N GLY A 482 -12.26 16.26 -1.25
CA GLY A 482 -12.71 15.38 -0.17
C GLY A 482 -11.92 15.58 1.13
N CYS A 483 -11.19 16.70 1.25
CA CYS A 483 -10.34 17.05 2.38
C CYS A 483 -9.21 16.05 2.67
N ARG A 484 -8.74 15.34 1.64
CA ARG A 484 -7.59 14.44 1.73
C ARG A 484 -6.35 15.21 1.36
N ASN A 485 -5.30 15.05 2.14
CA ASN A 485 -4.07 15.77 1.87
C ASN A 485 -3.09 14.90 1.08
N THR A 486 -2.40 15.53 0.14
CA THR A 486 -1.30 14.92 -0.61
C THR A 486 -0.04 15.72 -0.33
N VAL A 487 1.00 15.02 0.12
CA VAL A 487 2.36 15.59 0.22
C VAL A 487 3.06 15.34 -1.10
N PHE A 488 3.54 16.40 -1.73
CA PHE A 488 4.33 16.36 -2.95
C PHE A 488 5.80 16.57 -2.63
N ASN A 489 6.67 15.92 -3.40
CA ASN A 489 8.10 16.17 -3.30
C ASN A 489 8.37 17.68 -3.52
N GLY A 490 9.20 18.31 -2.68
CA GLY A 490 9.52 19.74 -2.79
C GLY A 490 10.28 20.11 -4.07
N VAL A 491 10.91 19.12 -4.71
CA VAL A 491 11.64 19.32 -5.96
C VAL A 491 10.93 18.58 -7.09
N ALA A 492 10.61 19.30 -8.17
CA ALA A 492 10.04 18.70 -9.37
C ALA A 492 11.02 17.72 -10.01
N GLN A 493 10.49 16.72 -10.69
CA GLN A 493 11.22 15.77 -11.53
C GLN A 493 11.03 16.09 -13.00
N THR A 494 12.03 15.75 -13.81
CA THR A 494 11.96 15.86 -15.26
C THR A 494 12.41 14.59 -15.99
N GLY A 495 11.64 14.19 -16.99
CA GLY A 495 12.00 13.18 -17.99
C GLY A 495 12.64 13.75 -19.26
N ALA A 496 13.02 15.03 -19.28
CA ALA A 496 13.46 15.74 -20.48
C ALA A 496 14.60 15.05 -21.25
N GLU A 497 15.56 14.43 -20.57
CA GLU A 497 16.67 13.71 -21.20
C GLU A 497 16.20 12.53 -22.06
N TYR A 498 15.05 11.94 -21.73
CA TYR A 498 14.49 10.78 -22.44
C TYR A 498 13.50 11.17 -23.54
N ALA A 499 13.08 12.44 -23.62
CA ALA A 499 12.07 12.89 -24.58
C ALA A 499 12.44 12.53 -26.04
N PRO A 500 13.68 12.74 -26.53
CA PRO A 500 14.04 12.35 -27.91
C PRO A 500 13.89 10.85 -28.16
N ARG A 501 14.29 10.01 -27.19
CA ARG A 501 14.18 8.54 -27.29
C ARG A 501 12.71 8.09 -27.29
N LEU A 502 11.87 8.70 -26.46
CA LEU A 502 10.44 8.41 -26.43
C LEU A 502 9.74 8.83 -27.73
N MET A 503 10.12 9.98 -28.30
CA MET A 503 9.64 10.42 -29.62
C MET A 503 10.05 9.46 -30.73
N GLN A 504 11.29 8.96 -30.71
CA GLN A 504 11.76 7.92 -31.62
C GLN A 504 10.96 6.61 -31.48
N ALA A 505 10.54 6.27 -30.26
CA ALA A 505 9.66 5.12 -29.97
C ALA A 505 8.17 5.37 -30.34
N GLY A 506 7.84 6.55 -30.89
CA GLY A 506 6.50 6.86 -31.39
C GLY A 506 5.64 7.71 -30.45
N ALA A 507 6.10 8.06 -29.24
CA ALA A 507 5.34 8.94 -28.35
C ALA A 507 5.15 10.33 -28.96
N ARG A 508 3.95 10.88 -28.85
CA ARG A 508 3.61 12.21 -29.37
C ARG A 508 2.92 13.12 -28.36
N HIS A 509 2.35 12.60 -27.28
CA HIS A 509 1.69 13.40 -26.26
C HIS A 509 2.54 13.46 -24.99
N PHE A 510 2.90 14.67 -24.59
CA PHE A 510 3.68 14.94 -23.39
C PHE A 510 2.95 15.89 -22.46
N ARG A 511 3.02 15.64 -21.15
CA ARG A 511 2.34 16.45 -20.13
C ARG A 511 3.33 17.11 -19.18
N LEU A 512 3.07 18.37 -18.84
CA LEU A 512 3.70 19.08 -17.72
C LEU A 512 2.65 19.25 -16.61
N GLU A 513 2.95 18.79 -15.40
CA GLU A 513 2.09 19.03 -14.25
C GLU A 513 2.68 20.10 -13.35
N PHE A 514 1.92 21.17 -13.14
CA PHE A 514 2.27 22.26 -12.24
C PHE A 514 1.56 22.10 -10.91
N LEU A 515 2.31 22.28 -9.82
CA LEU A 515 1.84 22.22 -8.45
C LEU A 515 1.49 23.62 -7.94
N ASP A 516 2.49 24.39 -7.54
CA ASP A 516 2.37 25.75 -6.98
C ASP A 516 3.20 26.78 -7.76
N GLU A 517 3.73 26.42 -8.94
CA GLU A 517 4.57 27.30 -9.73
C GLU A 517 3.85 28.60 -10.10
N THR A 518 4.61 29.70 -10.06
CA THR A 518 4.16 31.05 -10.43
C THR A 518 3.91 31.16 -11.95
N PRO A 519 3.13 32.16 -12.41
CA PRO A 519 2.95 32.42 -13.84
C PRO A 519 4.25 32.51 -14.64
N GLU A 520 5.29 33.12 -14.09
CA GLU A 520 6.61 33.25 -14.72
C GLU A 520 7.29 31.89 -14.85
N GLN A 521 7.22 31.06 -13.80
CA GLN A 521 7.77 29.71 -13.80
C GLN A 521 7.04 28.80 -14.81
N VAL A 522 5.71 28.85 -14.85
CA VAL A 522 4.87 28.12 -15.82
C VAL A 522 5.20 28.54 -17.25
N THR A 523 5.25 29.84 -17.53
CA THR A 523 5.59 30.39 -18.85
C THR A 523 6.96 29.90 -19.30
N ARG A 524 7.97 30.00 -18.42
CA ARG A 524 9.33 29.54 -18.69
C ARG A 524 9.38 28.04 -18.95
N ALA A 525 8.70 27.23 -18.13
CA ALA A 525 8.67 25.79 -18.31
C ALA A 525 8.05 25.41 -19.65
N ILE A 526 6.87 25.96 -20.00
CA ILE A 526 6.20 25.71 -21.29
C ILE A 526 7.13 26.06 -22.46
N ALA A 527 7.77 27.23 -22.43
CA ALA A 527 8.68 27.66 -23.49
C ALA A 527 9.86 26.69 -23.67
N GLN A 528 10.49 26.26 -22.57
CA GLN A 528 11.64 25.36 -22.62
C GLN A 528 11.28 23.94 -23.05
N TYR A 529 10.16 23.39 -22.59
CA TYR A 529 9.73 22.07 -23.06
C TYR A 529 9.30 22.10 -24.53
N ARG A 530 8.75 23.21 -25.04
CA ARG A 530 8.53 23.38 -26.48
C ARG A 530 9.83 23.37 -27.28
N GLN A 531 10.84 24.12 -26.83
CA GLN A 531 12.17 24.10 -27.43
C GLN A 531 12.80 22.69 -27.40
N LEU A 532 12.65 21.96 -26.29
CA LEU A 532 13.12 20.57 -26.18
C LEU A 532 12.45 19.68 -27.22
N LEU A 533 11.11 19.75 -27.32
CA LEU A 533 10.33 18.92 -28.22
C LEU A 533 10.53 19.29 -29.70
N ALA A 534 10.90 20.55 -29.98
CA ALA A 534 11.33 21.01 -31.30
C ALA A 534 12.77 20.57 -31.65
N GLY A 535 13.58 20.17 -30.65
CA GLY A 535 14.98 19.82 -30.81
C GLY A 535 15.95 21.00 -30.72
N ASP A 536 15.47 22.19 -30.35
CA ASP A 536 16.28 23.41 -30.22
C ASP A 536 17.22 23.37 -29.01
N ILE A 537 16.83 22.63 -27.96
CA ILE A 537 17.64 22.40 -26.76
C ILE A 537 17.65 20.93 -26.39
N THR A 538 18.69 20.52 -25.66
CA THR A 538 18.82 19.17 -25.10
C THR A 538 18.17 19.07 -23.73
N GLY A 539 17.78 17.86 -23.31
CA GLY A 539 17.24 17.62 -21.97
C GLY A 539 18.22 18.03 -20.86
N ASN A 540 19.53 17.90 -21.10
CA ASN A 540 20.58 18.33 -20.18
C ASN A 540 20.61 19.86 -19.99
N GLN A 541 20.42 20.63 -21.07
CA GLN A 541 20.32 22.08 -20.98
C GLN A 541 19.08 22.49 -20.19
N LEU A 542 17.91 21.88 -20.48
CA LEU A 542 16.68 22.14 -19.75
C LEU A 542 16.81 21.81 -18.25
N TRP A 543 17.36 20.64 -17.92
CA TRP A 543 17.57 20.21 -16.55
C TRP A 543 18.39 21.22 -15.74
N ARG A 544 19.48 21.73 -16.32
CA ARG A 544 20.35 22.73 -15.67
C ARG A 544 19.64 24.07 -15.45
N THR A 545 18.77 24.48 -16.38
CA THR A 545 18.08 25.78 -16.28
C THR A 545 16.89 25.75 -15.31
N LEU A 546 16.17 24.64 -15.20
CA LEU A 546 15.01 24.53 -14.31
C LEU A 546 15.36 24.11 -12.87
N GLN A 547 16.60 23.71 -12.59
CA GLN A 547 17.05 23.25 -11.26
C GLN A 547 16.17 22.12 -10.67
N VAL A 548 15.65 21.26 -11.53
CA VAL A 548 14.78 20.12 -11.17
C VAL A 548 15.60 18.83 -11.01
N GLN A 549 15.01 17.75 -10.49
CA GLN A 549 15.66 16.43 -10.45
C GLN A 549 15.51 15.72 -11.81
N SER A 550 16.61 15.37 -12.50
CA SER A 550 16.52 14.55 -13.71
C SER A 550 16.13 13.10 -13.36
N LYS A 551 14.87 12.73 -13.58
CA LYS A 551 14.32 11.39 -13.29
C LYS A 551 12.96 11.24 -13.97
N LEU A 552 12.76 10.12 -14.65
CA LEU A 552 11.46 9.72 -15.18
C LEU A 552 10.96 8.50 -14.41
N GLY A 553 9.84 8.65 -13.72
CA GLY A 553 9.25 7.63 -12.84
C GLY A 553 9.88 7.54 -11.45
N VAL A 554 9.45 6.55 -10.66
CA VAL A 554 9.88 6.34 -9.26
C VAL A 554 11.31 5.82 -9.16
N THR A 555 11.88 5.28 -10.25
CA THR A 555 13.25 4.73 -10.28
C THR A 555 13.99 5.18 -11.55
N ARG A 556 15.33 5.25 -11.52
CA ARG A 556 16.15 5.56 -12.71
C ARG A 556 16.47 4.31 -13.56
N GLY A 557 15.91 3.14 -13.22
CA GLY A 557 16.23 1.84 -13.81
C GLY A 557 15.49 0.72 -13.07
N PRO A 558 15.53 -0.54 -13.53
CA PRO A 558 14.90 -1.64 -12.82
C PRO A 558 15.40 -1.63 -11.37
N LEU A 559 14.52 -1.95 -10.42
CA LEU A 559 14.89 -2.19 -9.02
C LEU A 559 16.22 -2.94 -9.01
N ASP A 560 17.28 -2.23 -8.64
CA ASP A 560 18.64 -2.73 -8.71
C ASP A 560 18.78 -3.72 -7.56
N VAL A 561 18.27 -4.93 -7.78
CA VAL A 561 18.57 -6.09 -6.94
C VAL A 561 20.05 -6.29 -7.16
N LYS A 562 20.87 -5.67 -6.30
CA LYS A 562 22.29 -5.92 -6.18
C LYS A 562 22.48 -7.44 -6.15
N HIS A 563 22.78 -8.02 -7.31
CA HIS A 563 23.27 -9.37 -7.38
C HIS A 563 24.67 -9.26 -6.77
N GLY A 564 24.80 -9.74 -5.53
CA GLY A 564 26.10 -9.87 -4.88
C GLY A 564 27.07 -10.60 -5.80
N PRO A 565 28.38 -10.34 -5.69
CA PRO A 565 29.36 -10.93 -6.59
C PRO A 565 29.22 -12.44 -6.55
N ARG A 566 28.91 -13.04 -7.70
CA ARG A 566 29.03 -14.49 -7.89
C ARG A 566 30.50 -14.81 -7.70
N GLY A 567 30.83 -15.32 -6.52
CA GLY A 567 32.12 -15.94 -6.28
C GLY A 567 32.32 -17.05 -7.31
N SER A 568 33.40 -16.93 -8.08
CA SER A 568 33.98 -18.04 -8.83
C SER A 568 34.30 -19.15 -7.83
N VAL A 569 33.56 -20.25 -7.92
CA VAL A 569 33.94 -21.52 -7.32
C VAL A 569 34.82 -22.23 -8.34
N ASN A 570 36.11 -22.36 -8.00
CA ASN A 570 36.95 -23.45 -8.53
C ASN A 570 36.50 -24.77 -7.90
#